data_AF-A0A960EWB2-F1
#
_entry.id   AF-A0A960EWB2-F1
#
_cell.length_a   1.000
_cell.length_b   1.000
_cell.length_c   1.000
_cell.angle_alpha   90.00
_cell.angle_beta   90.00
_cell.angle_gamma   90.00
#
_symmetry.space_group_name_H-M   'P 1'
#
loop_
_entity.id
_entity.type
_entity.pdbx_description
1 polymer ?
#
loop_
_entity_poly.entity_id
_entity_poly.type
_entity_poly.pdbx_seq_one_letter_code
_entity_poly.pdbx_strand_id
1 'polypeptide(L)'
;AAICWPLLCGMAKAKYLLLTCDPLSGEEAERIGLVSLCVDDDAVQDRAMEIAIRLAEGPPNAIRWTKQTLNHWYRAQAAAFDASLAYEFLGFGGEEVREGLASHREKRAPRFRPDRQR
;
A
#
# COMPACT_ATOMS: atom_id res chain seq x y z
N ALA A 1 1.35 -0.36 -4.78
CA ALA A 1 0.63 0.79 -4.18
C ALA A 1 -0.48 1.35 -5.07
N ALA A 2 -0.23 1.51 -6.38
CA ALA A 2 -1.11 2.24 -7.31
C ALA A 2 -2.56 1.72 -7.46
N ILE A 3 -2.81 0.43 -7.18
CA ILE A 3 -4.17 -0.14 -7.21
C ILE A 3 -4.82 -0.10 -5.82
N CYS A 4 -4.17 -0.67 -4.80
CA CYS A 4 -4.79 -0.89 -3.50
C CYS A 4 -5.16 0.41 -2.78
N TRP A 5 -4.26 1.41 -2.76
CA TRP A 5 -4.47 2.62 -1.98
C TRP A 5 -5.69 3.43 -2.46
N PRO A 6 -5.83 3.74 -3.77
CA PRO A 6 -7.02 4.43 -4.24
C PRO A 6 -8.31 3.63 -4.05
N LEU A 7 -8.25 2.30 -4.19
CA LEU A 7 -9.41 1.42 -4.02
C LEU A 7 -9.88 1.39 -2.56
N LEU A 8 -8.96 1.38 -1.59
CA LEU A 8 -9.27 1.18 -0.18
C LEU A 8 -9.59 2.48 0.55
N CYS A 9 -8.76 3.52 0.39
CA CYS A 9 -8.92 4.78 1.12
C CYS A 9 -9.28 5.99 0.24
N GLY A 10 -9.57 5.76 -1.03
CA GLY A 10 -9.86 6.81 -2.00
C GLY A 10 -8.62 7.56 -2.49
N MET A 11 -8.77 8.21 -3.65
CA MET A 11 -7.65 8.84 -4.37
C MET A 11 -6.99 9.99 -3.60
N ALA A 12 -7.76 10.78 -2.83
CA ALA A 12 -7.24 11.92 -2.09
C ALA A 12 -6.27 11.51 -0.99
N LYS A 13 -6.68 10.57 -0.13
CA LYS A 13 -5.83 10.04 0.95
C LYS A 13 -4.67 9.23 0.40
N ALA A 14 -4.90 8.44 -0.65
CA ALA A 14 -3.84 7.69 -1.32
C ALA A 14 -2.71 8.61 -1.80
N LYS A 15 -3.04 9.70 -2.52
CA LYS A 15 -2.02 10.65 -2.99
C LYS A 15 -1.30 11.34 -1.84
N TYR A 16 -2.03 11.80 -0.83
CA TYR A 16 -1.41 12.46 0.33
C TYR A 16 -0.37 11.54 0.98
N LEU A 17 -0.77 10.34 1.40
CA LEU A 17 0.09 9.42 2.14
C LEU A 17 1.23 8.82 1.31
N LEU A 18 0.98 8.47 0.04
CA LEU A 18 2.01 7.90 -0.83
C LEU A 18 3.06 8.91 -1.28
N LEU A 19 2.73 10.21 -1.29
CA LEU A 19 3.67 11.27 -1.70
C LEU A 19 4.42 11.87 -0.52
N THR A 20 3.82 11.94 0.67
CA THR A 20 4.50 12.46 1.87
C THR A 20 5.27 11.39 2.62
N CYS A 21 4.89 10.11 2.46
CA CYS A 21 5.41 9.00 3.25
C CYS A 21 5.25 9.23 4.77
N ASP A 22 4.24 9.99 5.17
CA ASP A 22 3.95 10.22 6.58
C ASP A 22 3.56 8.91 7.28
N PRO A 23 3.96 8.73 8.56
CA PRO A 23 3.55 7.55 9.33
C PRO A 23 2.04 7.53 9.54
N LEU A 24 1.48 6.32 9.57
CA LEU A 24 0.04 6.06 9.70
C LEU A 24 -0.20 5.10 10.87
N SER A 25 -1.12 5.45 11.78
CA SER A 25 -1.53 4.55 12.86
C SER A 25 -2.57 3.53 12.39
N GLY A 26 -2.75 2.45 13.14
CA GLY A 26 -3.75 1.42 12.84
C GLY A 26 -5.18 1.97 12.86
N GLU A 27 -5.48 2.86 13.81
CA GLU A 27 -6.79 3.48 13.97
C GLU A 27 -7.10 4.41 12.81
N GLU A 28 -6.13 5.22 12.37
CA GLU A 28 -6.32 6.08 11.19
C GLU A 28 -6.47 5.22 9.93
N ALA A 29 -5.70 4.14 9.80
CA ALA A 29 -5.79 3.22 8.67
C ALA A 29 -7.18 2.56 8.57
N GLU A 30 -7.78 2.17 9.70
CA GLU A 30 -9.13 1.62 9.75
C GLU A 30 -10.16 2.70 9.41
N ARG A 31 -10.02 3.90 10.01
CA ARG A 31 -10.94 5.02 9.80
C ARG A 31 -11.03 5.46 8.34
N ILE A 32 -9.92 5.39 7.60
CA ILE A 32 -9.90 5.73 6.17
C ILE A 32 -10.22 4.54 5.26
N GLY A 33 -10.45 3.34 5.79
CA GLY A 33 -10.76 2.13 5.01
C GLY A 33 -9.55 1.43 4.40
N LEU A 34 -8.33 1.78 4.80
CA LEU A 34 -7.10 1.11 4.34
C LEU A 34 -6.95 -0.30 4.95
N VAL A 35 -7.42 -0.49 6.18
CA VAL A 35 -7.56 -1.80 6.82
C VAL A 35 -9.00 -2.00 7.28
N SER A 36 -9.41 -3.25 7.47
CA SER A 36 -10.81 -3.57 7.80
C SER A 36 -11.15 -3.47 9.29
N LEU A 37 -10.16 -3.63 10.16
CA LEU A 37 -10.31 -3.61 11.61
C LEU A 37 -9.01 -3.11 12.25
N CYS A 38 -9.13 -2.37 13.36
CA CYS A 38 -8.05 -2.05 14.28
C CYS A 38 -8.44 -2.58 15.66
N VAL A 39 -7.51 -3.28 16.31
CA VAL A 39 -7.66 -3.81 17.67
C VAL A 39 -6.35 -3.58 18.42
N ASP A 40 -6.37 -3.74 19.74
CA ASP A 40 -5.16 -3.65 20.57
C ASP A 40 -4.10 -4.67 20.11
N ASP A 41 -2.82 -4.31 20.25
CA ASP A 41 -1.67 -5.05 19.72
C ASP A 41 -1.65 -6.52 20.20
N ASP A 42 -2.04 -6.78 21.44
CA ASP A 42 -2.09 -8.12 22.03
C ASP A 42 -3.29 -8.96 21.57
N ALA A 43 -4.32 -8.32 20.99
CA ALA A 43 -5.53 -8.97 20.49
C ALA A 43 -5.49 -9.28 18.97
N VAL A 44 -4.48 -8.80 18.24
CA VAL A 44 -4.40 -8.92 16.77
C VAL A 44 -4.48 -10.38 16.30
N GLN A 45 -3.71 -11.27 16.93
CA GLN A 45 -3.65 -12.68 16.53
C GLN A 45 -4.96 -13.41 16.82
N ASP A 46 -5.50 -13.23 18.02
CA ASP A 46 -6.75 -13.86 18.43
C ASP A 46 -7.90 -13.43 17.54
N ARG A 47 -7.99 -12.12 17.24
CA ARG A 47 -9.03 -11.58 16.36
C ARG A 47 -8.89 -12.08 14.92
N ALA A 48 -7.66 -12.17 14.41
CA ALA A 48 -7.40 -12.71 13.07
C ALA A 48 -7.80 -14.20 12.98
N MET A 49 -7.46 -14.99 14.00
CA MET A 49 -7.78 -16.40 14.06
C MET A 49 -9.29 -16.65 14.15
N GLU A 50 -10.00 -15.88 14.98
CA GLU A 50 -11.46 -15.95 15.07
C GLU A 50 -12.13 -15.75 13.70
N ILE A 51 -11.69 -14.72 12.96
CA ILE A 51 -12.22 -14.44 11.62
C ILE A 51 -11.87 -15.57 10.64
N ALA A 52 -10.65 -16.09 10.70
CA ALA A 52 -10.21 -17.19 9.83
C ALA A 52 -11.04 -18.46 10.07
N ILE A 53 -11.26 -18.84 11.34
CA ILE A 53 -12.11 -19.97 11.72
C ILE A 53 -13.54 -19.76 11.20
N ARG A 54 -14.11 -18.58 11.42
CA ARG A 54 -15.46 -18.25 10.92
C ARG A 54 -15.57 -18.37 9.40
N LEU A 55 -14.55 -17.97 8.65
CA LEU A 55 -14.52 -18.13 7.19
C LEU A 55 -14.34 -19.59 6.77
N ALA A 56 -13.57 -20.38 7.53
CA ALA A 56 -13.36 -21.81 7.27
C ALA A 56 -14.61 -22.65 7.51
N GLU A 57 -15.44 -22.26 8.50
CA GLU A 57 -16.73 -22.90 8.81
C GLU A 57 -17.87 -22.46 7.86
N GLY A 58 -17.64 -21.42 7.05
CA GLY A 58 -18.62 -20.89 6.11
C GLY A 58 -18.74 -21.67 4.78
N PRO A 59 -19.73 -21.34 3.93
CA PRO A 59 -19.93 -22.01 2.65
C PRO A 59 -18.77 -21.73 1.66
N PRO A 60 -17.93 -22.73 1.32
CA PRO A 60 -16.66 -22.48 0.64
C PRO A 60 -16.83 -21.92 -0.77
N ASN A 61 -17.83 -22.38 -1.51
CA ASN A 61 -18.10 -21.90 -2.87
C ASN A 61 -18.57 -20.45 -2.88
N ALA A 62 -19.49 -20.07 -1.98
CA ALA A 62 -19.99 -18.71 -1.90
C ALA A 62 -18.87 -17.71 -1.53
N ILE A 63 -18.04 -18.06 -0.54
CA ILE A 63 -16.88 -17.23 -0.15
C ILE A 63 -15.90 -17.09 -1.32
N ARG A 64 -15.57 -18.19 -1.99
CA ARG A 64 -14.67 -18.19 -3.15
C ARG A 64 -15.19 -17.31 -4.27
N TRP A 65 -16.46 -17.47 -4.65
CA TRP A 65 -17.05 -16.72 -5.76
C TRP A 65 -17.16 -15.23 -5.43
N THR A 66 -17.57 -14.86 -4.21
CA THR A 66 -17.57 -13.46 -3.76
C THR A 66 -16.17 -12.86 -3.86
N LYS A 67 -15.14 -13.54 -3.32
CA LYS A 67 -13.75 -13.08 -3.43
C LYS A 67 -13.28 -12.95 -4.88
N GLN A 68 -13.62 -13.91 -5.73
CA GLN A 68 -13.26 -13.86 -7.15
C GLN A 68 -13.90 -12.67 -7.87
N THR A 69 -15.20 -12.43 -7.64
CA THR A 69 -15.95 -11.29 -8.18
C THR A 69 -15.34 -9.97 -7.73
N LEU A 70 -15.08 -9.80 -6.42
CA LEU A 70 -14.46 -8.57 -5.90
C LEU A 70 -13.05 -8.35 -6.46
N ASN A 71 -12.28 -9.42 -6.69
CA ASN A 71 -10.95 -9.31 -7.28
C ASN A 71 -10.95 -8.79 -8.73
N HIS A 72 -12.10 -8.72 -9.42
CA HIS A 72 -12.16 -8.07 -10.73
C HIS A 72 -11.87 -6.57 -10.67
N TRP A 73 -12.17 -5.89 -9.56
CA TRP A 73 -11.81 -4.47 -9.37
C TRP A 73 -10.31 -4.25 -9.48
N TYR A 74 -9.50 -5.17 -8.93
CA TYR A 74 -8.05 -5.11 -9.07
C TYR A 74 -7.60 -5.35 -10.52
N ARG A 75 -8.19 -6.34 -11.19
CA ARG A 75 -7.85 -6.68 -12.57
C ARG A 75 -8.18 -5.57 -13.56
N ALA A 76 -9.27 -4.83 -13.32
CA ALA A 76 -9.68 -3.69 -14.14
C ALA A 76 -8.62 -2.56 -14.15
N GLN A 77 -7.75 -2.52 -13.14
CA GLN A 77 -6.70 -1.50 -12.98
C GLN A 77 -5.32 -1.97 -13.44
N ALA A 78 -5.23 -3.05 -14.23
CA ALA A 78 -3.97 -3.59 -14.76
C ALA A 78 -3.07 -2.50 -15.39
N ALA A 79 -3.63 -1.60 -16.20
CA ALA A 79 -2.85 -0.53 -16.84
C ALA A 79 -2.17 0.43 -15.83
N ALA A 80 -2.82 0.70 -14.69
CA ALA A 80 -2.23 1.53 -13.64
C ALA A 80 -1.07 0.80 -12.94
N PHE A 81 -1.19 -0.53 -12.79
CA PHE A 81 -0.11 -1.37 -12.28
C PHE A 81 1.07 -1.42 -13.25
N ASP A 82 0.82 -1.66 -14.54
CA ASP A 82 1.87 -1.70 -15.58
C ASP A 82 2.65 -0.38 -15.64
N ALA A 83 1.94 0.76 -15.62
CA ALA A 83 2.58 2.07 -15.56
C ALA A 83 3.42 2.25 -14.29
N SER A 84 2.89 1.87 -13.11
CA SER A 84 3.64 1.98 -11.85
C SER A 84 4.92 1.14 -11.87
N LEU A 85 4.86 -0.08 -12.41
CA LEU A 85 6.00 -0.97 -12.53
C LEU A 85 7.05 -0.41 -13.49
N ALA A 86 6.63 0.11 -14.65
CA ALA A 86 7.53 0.74 -15.61
C ALA A 86 8.26 1.94 -15.00
N TYR A 87 7.56 2.81 -14.25
CA TYR A 87 8.17 3.95 -13.58
C TYR A 87 9.11 3.56 -12.45
N GLU A 88 8.79 2.51 -11.68
CA GLU A 88 9.71 1.95 -10.67
C GLU A 88 11.02 1.48 -11.32
N PHE A 89 10.94 0.74 -12.44
CA PHE A 89 12.13 0.29 -13.18
C PHE A 89 12.98 1.44 -13.72
N LEU A 90 12.36 2.50 -14.24
CA LEU A 90 13.08 3.70 -14.66
C LEU A 90 13.76 4.40 -13.47
N GLY A 91 13.12 4.41 -12.31
CA GLY A 91 13.65 5.00 -11.08
C GLY A 91 14.88 4.26 -10.52
N PHE A 92 14.89 2.91 -10.54
CA PHE A 92 15.95 2.11 -9.92
C PHE A 92 17.36 2.37 -10.45
N GLY A 93 17.50 2.73 -11.73
CA GLY A 93 18.80 3.06 -12.33
C GLY A 93 19.28 4.49 -12.09
N GLY A 94 18.40 5.35 -11.56
CA GLY A 94 18.59 6.79 -11.47
C GLY A 94 19.59 7.23 -10.41
N GLU A 95 19.98 8.50 -10.50
CA GLU A 95 20.87 9.15 -9.54
C GLU A 95 20.22 9.32 -8.16
N GLU A 96 18.90 9.57 -8.13
CA GLU A 96 18.13 9.74 -6.90
C GLU A 96 18.16 8.49 -6.02
N VAL A 97 18.10 7.29 -6.62
CA VAL A 97 18.17 6.03 -5.86
C VAL A 97 19.57 5.83 -5.27
N ARG A 98 20.63 6.14 -6.02
CA ARG A 98 22.01 6.07 -5.50
C ARG A 98 22.22 7.02 -4.33
N GLU A 99 21.72 8.26 -4.46
CA GLU A 99 21.79 9.26 -3.39
C GLU A 99 20.92 8.89 -2.18
N GLY A 100 19.72 8.34 -2.41
CA GLY A 100 18.86 7.83 -1.34
C GLY A 100 19.54 6.74 -0.52
N LEU A 101 20.18 5.78 -1.20
CA LEU A 101 20.95 4.71 -0.54
C LEU A 101 22.18 5.25 0.20
N ALA A 102 22.94 6.15 -0.43
CA ALA A 102 24.14 6.74 0.17
C ALA A 102 23.79 7.56 1.42
N SER A 103 22.82 8.48 1.32
CA SER A 103 22.38 9.33 2.44
C SER A 103 21.84 8.52 3.61
N HIS A 104 21.08 7.44 3.34
CA HIS A 104 20.60 6.52 4.37
C HIS A 104 21.75 5.80 5.08
N ARG A 105 22.73 5.27 4.32
CA ARG A 105 23.91 4.60 4.87
C ARG A 105 24.80 5.54 5.69
N GLU A 106 24.95 6.77 5.22
CA GLU A 106 25.76 7.82 5.84
C GLU A 106 25.02 8.59 6.96
N LYS A 107 23.73 8.28 7.21
CA LYS A 107 22.87 8.94 8.20
C LYS A 107 22.83 10.46 8.06
N ARG A 108 22.81 10.94 6.80
CA ARG A 108 22.70 12.37 6.47
C ARG A 108 21.43 12.64 5.69
N ALA A 109 21.06 13.92 5.58
CA ALA A 109 19.96 14.31 4.70
C ALA A 109 20.31 14.04 3.21
N PRO A 110 19.34 13.54 2.42
CA PRO A 110 19.52 13.34 0.98
C PRO A 110 19.54 14.66 0.20
N ARG A 111 20.22 14.64 -0.95
CA ARG A 111 20.34 15.76 -1.88
C ARG A 111 19.82 15.36 -3.25
N PHE A 112 18.49 15.34 -3.41
CA PHE A 112 17.85 14.95 -4.67
C PHE A 112 17.81 16.07 -5.73
N ARG A 113 18.29 17.28 -5.42
CA ARG A 113 18.27 18.37 -6.40
C ARG A 113 19.36 18.16 -7.45
N PRO A 114 19.06 18.15 -8.75
CA PRO A 114 20.06 18.51 -9.73
C PRO A 114 20.46 19.97 -9.47
N ASP A 115 21.71 20.33 -9.74
CA ASP A 115 22.15 21.73 -9.72
C ASP A 115 21.09 22.58 -10.44
N ARG A 116 20.48 23.53 -9.72
CA ARG A 116 19.64 24.56 -10.34
C ARG A 116 20.56 25.49 -11.13
N GLN A 117 20.95 25.07 -12.32
CA GLN A 117 21.33 25.99 -13.38
C GLN A 117 20.13 26.14 -14.32
N ARG A 118 19.47 27.31 -14.16
CA ARG A 118 18.37 27.90 -14.94
C ARG A 118 16.96 27.61 -14.46
#